data_AF-A0A7K0IE29-F1
#
_entry.id   AF-A0A7K0IE29-F1
#
_cell.length_a   1.000
_cell.length_b   1.000
_cell.length_c   1.000
_cell.angle_alpha   90.00
_cell.angle_beta   90.00
_cell.angle_gamma   90.00
#
_symmetry.space_group_name_H-M   'P 1'
#
loop_
_entity.id
_entity.type
_entity.pdbx_description
1 polymer ?
#
loop_
_entity_poly.entity_id
_entity_poly.type
_entity_poly.pdbx_seq_one_letter_code
_entity_poly.pdbx_strand_id
1 'polypeptide(L)'
;MLIDSLTFALEKSGCLDAFWGKLDEGHDGTLGVASSARPFLGAARFAHKPQTTLVVVAGEDAAIAFARQVAAYLGDERVMRFPERADYPWGGKPGDPAQA
;
A
#
# COMPACT_ATOMS: atom_id res chain seq x y z
N MET A 1 -14.18 4.87 -7.69
CA MET A 1 -12.71 4.98 -7.86
C MET A 1 -12.29 4.21 -9.10
N LEU A 2 -11.16 4.55 -9.77
CA LEU A 2 -10.69 3.78 -10.94
C LEU A 2 -10.53 2.30 -10.59
N ILE A 3 -10.11 2.03 -9.35
CA ILE A 3 -9.86 0.69 -8.86
C ILE A 3 -11.09 -0.22 -8.88
N ASP A 4 -12.30 0.32 -8.71
CA ASP A 4 -13.53 -0.49 -8.60
C ASP A 4 -13.79 -1.23 -9.93
N SER A 5 -13.60 -0.55 -11.05
CA SER A 5 -13.73 -1.14 -12.39
C SER A 5 -12.64 -2.16 -12.72
N LEU A 6 -11.43 -1.98 -12.17
CA LEU A 6 -10.29 -2.87 -12.43
C LEU A 6 -10.31 -4.11 -11.53
N THR A 7 -10.82 -3.98 -10.31
CA THR A 7 -10.92 -5.08 -9.34
C THR A 7 -11.88 -6.17 -9.82
N PHE A 8 -12.91 -5.80 -10.59
CA PHE A 8 -13.83 -6.76 -11.20
C PHE A 8 -13.13 -7.87 -12.01
N ALA A 9 -12.05 -7.54 -12.73
CA ALA A 9 -11.30 -8.53 -13.50
C ALA A 9 -10.56 -9.53 -12.59
N LEU A 10 -10.06 -9.06 -11.44
CA LEU A 10 -9.42 -9.92 -10.44
C LEU A 10 -10.44 -10.85 -9.78
N GLU A 11 -11.57 -10.31 -9.34
CA GLU A 11 -12.64 -11.08 -8.71
C GLU A 11 -13.19 -12.16 -9.64
N LYS A 12 -13.42 -11.82 -10.91
CA LYS A 12 -13.89 -12.79 -11.91
C LYS A 12 -12.87 -13.92 -12.15
N SER A 13 -11.57 -13.62 -12.03
CA SER A 13 -10.52 -14.61 -12.26
C SER A 13 -10.30 -15.57 -11.08
N GLY A 14 -10.68 -15.17 -9.86
CA GLY A 14 -10.39 -15.91 -8.63
C GLY A 14 -8.90 -16.09 -8.30
N CYS A 15 -7.99 -15.45 -9.06
CA CYS A 15 -6.55 -15.72 -8.95
C CYS A 15 -5.94 -15.29 -7.60
N LEU A 16 -6.64 -14.43 -6.85
CA LEU A 16 -6.21 -13.91 -5.56
C LEU A 16 -7.02 -14.48 -4.38
N ASP A 17 -8.03 -15.32 -4.62
CA ASP A 17 -8.94 -15.80 -3.57
C ASP A 17 -8.19 -16.52 -2.44
N ALA A 18 -7.22 -17.38 -2.79
CA ALA A 18 -6.40 -18.07 -1.82
C ALA A 18 -5.50 -17.12 -1.00
N PHE A 19 -5.06 -16.01 -1.59
CA PHE A 19 -4.24 -15.02 -0.91
C PHE A 19 -5.08 -14.09 -0.03
N TRP A 20 -6.19 -13.56 -0.57
CA TRP A 20 -7.12 -12.70 0.18
C TRP A 20 -7.78 -13.45 1.32
N GLY A 21 -8.18 -14.71 1.12
CA GLY A 21 -8.73 -15.56 2.17
C GLY A 21 -7.80 -15.67 3.38
N LYS A 22 -6.49 -15.90 3.16
CA LYS A 22 -5.51 -15.88 4.25
C LYS A 22 -5.46 -14.56 5.00
N LEU A 23 -5.43 -13.44 4.28
CA LEU A 23 -5.44 -12.11 4.90
C LEU A 23 -6.74 -11.86 5.68
N ASP A 24 -7.87 -12.36 5.19
CA ASP A 24 -9.17 -12.25 5.83
C ASP A 24 -9.30 -13.08 7.10
N GLU A 25 -8.60 -14.20 7.17
CA GLU A 25 -8.43 -15.03 8.37
C GLU A 25 -7.40 -14.45 9.37
N GLY A 26 -6.71 -13.37 8.99
CA GLY A 26 -5.65 -12.77 9.81
C GLY A 26 -4.31 -13.51 9.73
N HIS A 27 -4.12 -14.34 8.70
CA HIS A 27 -2.87 -15.03 8.42
C HIS A 27 -1.95 -14.22 7.51
N ASP A 28 -0.66 -14.54 7.58
CA ASP A 28 0.34 -13.98 6.68
C ASP A 28 0.27 -14.62 5.28
N GLY A 29 0.58 -13.82 4.27
CA GLY A 29 0.64 -14.26 2.87
C GLY A 29 1.82 -13.63 2.14
N THR A 30 2.41 -14.38 1.21
CA THR A 30 3.42 -13.87 0.28
C THR A 30 2.87 -13.91 -1.14
N LEU A 31 2.92 -12.79 -1.84
CA LEU A 31 2.42 -12.66 -3.20
C LEU A 31 3.57 -12.24 -4.14
N GLY A 32 3.95 -13.13 -5.05
CA GLY A 32 5.00 -12.89 -6.05
C GLY A 32 4.44 -12.23 -7.30
N VAL A 33 4.73 -10.94 -7.51
CA VAL A 33 4.20 -10.15 -8.64
C VAL A 33 5.25 -9.22 -9.20
N ALA A 34 5.07 -8.82 -10.46
CA ALA A 34 5.87 -7.78 -11.09
C ALA A 34 5.82 -6.48 -10.27
N SER A 35 6.93 -5.74 -10.21
CA SER A 35 7.01 -4.52 -9.39
C SER A 35 5.95 -3.48 -9.77
N SER A 36 5.60 -3.39 -11.06
CA SER A 36 4.55 -2.50 -11.58
C SER A 36 3.15 -2.85 -11.10
N ALA A 37 2.89 -4.10 -10.71
CA ALA A 37 1.57 -4.54 -10.26
C ALA A 37 1.32 -4.29 -8.77
N ARG A 38 2.36 -4.02 -7.97
CA ARG A 38 2.24 -3.87 -6.52
C ARG A 38 1.32 -2.72 -6.07
N PRO A 39 1.38 -1.50 -6.67
CA PRO A 39 0.46 -0.42 -6.30
C PRO A 39 -0.99 -0.77 -6.62
N PHE A 40 -1.22 -1.38 -7.79
CA PHE A 40 -2.54 -1.85 -8.20
C PHE A 40 -3.10 -2.89 -7.23
N LEU A 41 -2.31 -3.88 -6.82
CA LEU A 41 -2.75 -4.93 -5.90
C LEU A 41 -3.02 -4.41 -4.48
N GLY A 42 -2.21 -3.45 -4.02
CA GLY A 42 -2.47 -2.74 -2.76
C GLY A 42 -3.80 -2.00 -2.80
N ALA A 43 -4.05 -1.24 -3.88
CA ALA A 43 -5.30 -0.55 -4.09
C ALA A 43 -6.50 -1.51 -4.23
N ALA A 44 -6.34 -2.61 -4.97
CA ALA A 44 -7.39 -3.62 -5.19
C ALA A 44 -7.78 -4.30 -3.88
N ARG A 45 -6.81 -4.64 -3.02
CA ARG A 45 -7.10 -5.18 -1.69
C ARG A 45 -7.91 -4.18 -0.85
N PHE A 46 -7.53 -2.90 -0.86
CA PHE A 46 -8.27 -1.85 -0.17
C PHE A 46 -9.69 -1.70 -0.72
N ALA A 47 -9.89 -1.77 -2.04
CA ALA A 47 -11.21 -1.68 -2.66
C ALA A 47 -12.09 -2.89 -2.30
N HIS A 48 -11.52 -4.09 -2.31
CA HIS A 48 -12.23 -5.34 -1.99
C HIS A 48 -12.69 -5.40 -0.52
N LYS A 49 -11.83 -5.00 0.40
CA LYS A 49 -12.16 -4.91 1.84
C LYS A 49 -11.47 -3.69 2.46
N PRO A 50 -12.16 -2.54 2.52
CA PRO A 50 -11.58 -1.30 3.03
C PRO A 50 -11.05 -1.46 4.46
N GLN A 51 -9.73 -1.43 4.58
CA GLN A 51 -8.99 -1.54 5.84
C GLN A 51 -7.81 -0.58 5.80
N THR A 52 -7.57 0.12 6.91
CA THR A 52 -6.36 0.96 7.05
C THR A 52 -5.14 0.08 6.87
N THR A 53 -4.37 0.37 5.82
CA THR A 53 -3.25 -0.49 5.38
C THR A 53 -1.97 0.33 5.40
N LEU A 54 -0.97 -0.12 6.17
CA LEU A 54 0.39 0.42 6.12
C LEU A 54 1.18 -0.33 5.05
N VAL A 55 1.72 0.40 4.07
CA VAL A 55 2.64 -0.16 3.08
C VAL A 55 4.04 0.35 3.38
N VAL A 56 4.99 -0.57 3.55
CA VAL A 56 6.40 -0.26 3.76
C VAL A 56 7.15 -0.50 2.47
N VAL A 57 7.90 0.51 2.02
CA VAL A 57 8.80 0.41 0.87
C VAL A 57 10.18 0.89 1.26
N ALA A 58 11.20 0.35 0.58
CA ALA A 58 12.58 0.73 0.83
C ALA A 58 12.92 2.04 0.10
N GLY A 59 13.17 3.09 0.87
CA GLY A 59 13.64 4.38 0.39
C GLY A 59 12.54 5.41 0.14
N GLU A 60 12.90 6.66 0.38
CA GLU A 60 12.05 7.85 0.27
C GLU A 60 11.44 8.02 -1.14
N ASP A 61 12.26 7.93 -2.19
CA ASP A 61 11.80 8.07 -3.58
C ASP A 61 10.79 6.99 -3.97
N ALA A 62 11.01 5.76 -3.49
CA ALA A 62 10.08 4.66 -3.71
C ALA A 62 8.75 4.90 -2.99
N ALA A 63 8.78 5.47 -1.77
CA ALA A 63 7.57 5.84 -1.04
C ALA A 63 6.78 6.94 -1.76
N ILE A 64 7.46 7.96 -2.29
CA ILE A 64 6.84 9.03 -3.08
C ILE A 64 6.19 8.45 -4.35
N ALA A 65 6.92 7.62 -5.10
CA ALA A 65 6.41 7.01 -6.32
C ALA A 65 5.23 6.08 -6.05
N PHE A 66 5.34 5.23 -5.03
CA PHE A 66 4.29 4.27 -4.66
C PHE A 66 3.02 4.99 -4.20
N ALA A 67 3.13 6.02 -3.35
CA ALA A 67 1.99 6.81 -2.90
C ALA A 67 1.25 7.45 -4.08
N ARG A 68 1.97 8.06 -5.04
CA ARG A 68 1.37 8.64 -6.26
C ARG A 68 0.66 7.58 -7.11
N GLN A 69 1.27 6.40 -7.26
CA GLN A 69 0.68 5.31 -8.03
C GLN A 69 -0.61 4.77 -7.39
N VAL A 70 -0.65 4.64 -6.06
CA VAL A 70 -1.86 4.23 -5.33
C VAL A 70 -2.93 5.32 -5.35
N ALA A 71 -2.54 6.59 -5.19
CA ALA A 71 -3.46 7.72 -5.25
C ALA A 71 -4.16 7.83 -6.61
N ALA A 72 -3.47 7.48 -7.71
CA ALA A 72 -4.09 7.40 -9.03
C ALA A 72 -5.25 6.37 -9.11
N TYR A 73 -5.28 5.38 -8.23
CA TYR A 73 -6.35 4.39 -8.12
C TYR A 73 -7.44 4.80 -7.12
N LEU A 74 -7.04 5.30 -5.93
CA LEU A 74 -7.91 5.50 -4.77
C LEU A 74 -8.36 6.95 -4.53
N GLY A 75 -7.70 7.93 -5.16
CA GLY A 75 -7.81 9.35 -4.82
C GLY A 75 -6.77 9.79 -3.78
N ASP A 76 -6.29 11.03 -3.90
CA ASP A 76 -5.29 11.61 -3.00
C ASP A 76 -5.79 11.71 -1.56
N GLU A 77 -7.11 11.85 -1.35
CA GLU A 77 -7.72 12.01 -0.03
C GLU A 77 -7.65 10.75 0.84
N ARG A 78 -7.30 9.59 0.25
CA ARG A 78 -7.23 8.30 0.93
C ARG A 78 -5.82 7.78 1.13
N VAL A 79 -4.83 8.48 0.60
CA VAL A 79 -3.43 8.04 0.61
C VAL A 79 -2.59 9.06 1.37
N MET A 80 -2.05 8.63 2.50
CA MET A 80 -1.10 9.42 3.28
C MET A 80 0.30 8.84 3.12
N ARG A 81 1.29 9.73 2.99
CA ARG A 81 2.70 9.36 2.98
C ARG A 81 3.34 9.79 4.29
N PHE A 82 3.98 8.84 4.96
CA PHE A 82 4.83 9.12 6.11
C PHE A 82 6.25 9.37 5.61
N PRO A 83 6.82 10.57 5.82
CA PRO A 83 8.16 10.90 5.38
C PRO A 83 9.22 10.12 6.13
N GLU A 84 10.35 9.84 5.47
CA GLU A 84 11.53 9.38 6.19
C GLU A 84 11.99 10.48 7.16
N ARG A 85 12.26 10.07 8.40
CA ARG A 85 12.79 10.95 9.43
C ARG A 85 14.24 11.32 9.13
N ALA A 86 14.58 12.59 9.28
CA ALA A 86 15.96 13.06 9.09
C ALA A 86 16.85 12.77 10.32
N ASP A 87 16.25 12.31 11.42
CA ASP A 87 16.92 11.95 12.65
C ASP A 87 16.91 10.42 12.86
N TYR A 88 17.76 9.96 13.76
CA TYR A 88 17.87 8.54 14.12
C TYR A 88 18.07 8.41 15.63
N PRO A 89 17.63 7.29 16.25
CA PRO A 89 17.49 7.20 17.71
C PRO A 89 18.78 7.45 18.51
N TRP A 90 19.95 7.26 17.90
CA TRP A 90 21.27 7.45 18.51
C TRP A 90 22.04 8.66 17.97
N GLY A 91 21.40 9.54 17.17
CA GLY A 91 22.06 10.66 16.49
C GLY A 91 22.23 11.93 17.31
N GLY A 92 21.79 11.95 18.56
CA GLY A 92 21.90 13.11 19.47
C GLY A 92 21.03 14.32 19.10
N LYS A 93 20.51 14.39 17.87
CA LYS A 93 19.52 15.38 17.44
C LYS A 93 18.12 14.95 17.92
N PRO A 94 17.36 15.80 18.62
CA PRO A 94 15.99 15.49 18.97
C PRO A 94 15.15 15.32 17.69
N GLY A 95 14.22 14.37 17.72
CA GLY A 95 13.29 14.17 16.62
C GLY A 95 12.38 15.37 16.42
N ASP A 96 12.04 15.62 15.16
CA ASP A 96 11.12 16.68 14.79
C ASP A 96 9.70 16.12 14.70
N PRO A 97 8.77 16.48 15.60
CA PRO A 97 7.40 16.02 15.56
C PRO A 97 6.63 16.53 14.33
N ALA A 98 7.11 17.57 13.63
CA ALA A 98 6.55 18.00 12.35
C ALA A 98 6.94 17.09 11.18
N GLN A 99 7.90 16.16 11.39
CA GLN A 99 8.27 15.11 10.45
C GLN A 99 7.57 13.77 10.75
N ALA A 100 6.63 13.72 11.70
CA ALA A 100 5.93 12.51 12.14
C ALA A 100 4.53 12.38 11.53
#